data_AF-A0A921BDD2-F1
#
_entry.id   AF-A0A921BDD2-F1
#
_cell.length_a   1.000
_cell.length_b   1.000
_cell.length_c   1.000
_cell.angle_alpha   90.00
_cell.angle_beta   90.00
_cell.angle_gamma   90.00
#
_symmetry.space_group_name_H-M   'P 1'
#
loop_
_entity.id
_entity.type
_entity.pdbx_description
1 polymer ?
#
loop_
_entity_poly.entity_id
_entity_poly.type
_entity_poly.pdbx_seq_one_letter_code
_entity_poly.pdbx_strand_id
1 'polypeptide(L)'
;MSDPLERSCLGVVLGGLLLAVVLLFFEWAGPLAWLWCWLAATAFMLIIQFVAPTWIMPIFNKFTALEDGELHDAIVGYTRSANFPLQGLFVVDGSRRSSKANAFFTGFGSNKRIGLYDTLVDDYSGTRGGRRRRA
;
A
#
# COMPACT_ATOMS: atom_id res chain seq x y z
N MET A 1 -6.04 -9.12 2.46
CA MET A 1 -6.45 -9.66 1.15
C MET A 1 -7.56 -8.78 0.70
N SER A 2 -7.26 -7.93 -0.28
CA SER A 2 -8.28 -7.66 -1.26
C SER A 2 -8.49 -9.00 -1.98
N ASP A 3 -9.66 -9.61 -1.93
CA ASP A 3 -9.84 -10.91 -2.58
C ASP A 3 -9.45 -10.80 -4.08
N PRO A 4 -8.94 -11.86 -4.72
CA PRO A 4 -8.69 -11.85 -6.17
C PRO A 4 -9.92 -11.33 -6.95
N LEU A 5 -11.10 -11.55 -6.38
CA LEU A 5 -12.38 -11.01 -6.82
C LEU A 5 -12.47 -9.48 -6.70
N GLU A 6 -12.09 -8.88 -5.57
CA GLU A 6 -12.10 -7.41 -5.39
C GLU A 6 -11.11 -6.72 -6.33
N ARG A 7 -9.93 -7.32 -6.55
CA ARG A 7 -8.96 -6.81 -7.53
C ARG A 7 -9.49 -6.88 -8.95
N SER A 8 -10.10 -8.00 -9.31
CA SER A 8 -10.72 -8.19 -10.62
C SER A 8 -11.89 -7.23 -10.81
N CYS A 9 -12.72 -7.04 -9.78
CA CYS A 9 -13.87 -6.14 -9.80
C CYS A 9 -13.41 -4.68 -9.98
N LEU A 10 -12.38 -4.25 -9.27
CA LEU A 10 -11.77 -2.93 -9.46
C LEU A 10 -11.23 -2.75 -10.89
N GLY A 11 -10.57 -3.77 -11.45
CA GLY A 11 -10.10 -3.76 -12.83
C GLY A 11 -11.25 -3.66 -13.85
N VAL A 12 -12.35 -4.39 -13.62
CA VAL A 12 -13.55 -4.33 -14.46
C VAL A 12 -14.25 -2.98 -14.35
N VAL A 13 -14.33 -2.38 -13.16
CA VAL A 13 -14.94 -1.06 -12.97
C VAL A 13 -14.10 0.02 -13.65
N LEU A 14 -12.78 0.05 -13.43
CA LEU A 14 -11.90 1.04 -14.04
C LEU A 14 -11.80 0.86 -15.56
N GLY A 15 -11.61 -0.40 -16.01
CA GLY A 15 -11.55 -0.73 -17.42
C GLY A 15 -12.88 -0.52 -18.13
N GLY A 16 -14.00 -0.87 -17.49
CA GLY A 16 -15.35 -0.65 -17.99
C GLY A 16 -15.71 0.82 -18.10
N LEU A 17 -15.33 1.64 -17.10
CA LEU A 17 -15.49 3.10 -17.16
C LEU A 17 -14.69 3.68 -18.34
N LEU A 18 -13.44 3.29 -18.50
CA LEU A 18 -12.61 3.73 -19.62
C LEU A 18 -13.22 3.32 -20.96
N LEU A 19 -13.65 2.07 -21.09
CA LEU A 19 -14.26 1.54 -22.30
C LEU A 19 -15.58 2.25 -22.64
N ALA A 20 -16.42 2.52 -21.64
CA ALA A 20 -17.66 3.28 -21.81
C ALA A 20 -17.39 4.71 -22.31
N VAL A 21 -16.38 5.39 -21.75
CA VAL A 21 -15.95 6.72 -22.19
C VAL A 21 -15.45 6.68 -23.64
N VAL A 22 -14.65 5.67 -24.00
CA VAL A 22 -14.17 5.49 -25.38
C VAL A 22 -15.32 5.25 -26.36
N LEU A 23 -16.28 4.39 -26.02
CA LEU A 23 -17.46 4.13 -26.86
C LEU A 23 -18.33 5.38 -27.04
N LEU A 24 -18.55 6.15 -25.97
CA LEU A 24 -19.25 7.45 -26.03
C LEU A 24 -18.58 8.42 -26.99
N PHE A 25 -17.24 8.52 -26.96
CA PHE A 25 -16.51 9.37 -27.90
C PHE A 25 -16.62 8.88 -29.34
N PHE A 26 -16.63 7.57 -29.57
CA PHE A 26 -16.84 7.01 -30.91
C PHE A 26 -18.24 7.27 -31.47
N GLU A 27 -19.27 7.33 -30.62
CA GLU A 27 -20.63 7.68 -31.07
C GLU A 27 -20.81 9.17 -31.39
N TRP A 28 -20.11 10.06 -30.66
CA TRP A 28 -20.36 11.51 -30.74
C TRP A 28 -19.33 12.31 -31.55
N ALA A 29 -18.08 11.88 -31.64
CA ALA A 29 -16.97 12.75 -32.06
C ALA A 29 -16.55 12.66 -33.53
N GLY A 30 -17.25 11.88 -34.36
CA GLY A 30 -17.05 11.83 -35.81
C GLY A 30 -15.62 11.42 -36.23
N PRO A 31 -15.07 11.94 -37.35
CA PRO A 31 -13.76 11.52 -37.87
C PRO A 31 -12.57 11.75 -36.93
N LEU A 32 -12.69 12.66 -35.97
CA LEU A 32 -11.66 13.02 -34.98
C LEU A 32 -11.80 12.25 -33.66
N ALA A 33 -12.76 11.31 -33.56
CA ALA A 33 -12.99 10.52 -32.35
C ALA A 33 -11.73 9.83 -31.81
N TRP A 34 -10.85 9.38 -32.69
CA TRP A 34 -9.59 8.74 -32.29
C TRP A 34 -8.70 9.67 -31.45
N LEU A 35 -8.68 10.98 -31.76
CA LEU A 35 -7.84 11.97 -31.08
C LEU A 35 -8.40 12.28 -29.69
N TRP A 36 -9.73 12.39 -29.57
CA TRP A 36 -10.42 12.54 -28.29
C TRP A 36 -10.28 11.32 -27.40
N CYS A 37 -10.41 10.11 -27.96
CA CYS A 37 -10.14 8.86 -27.25
C CYS A 37 -8.70 8.76 -26.76
N TRP A 38 -7.73 9.15 -27.61
CA TRP A 38 -6.31 9.17 -27.23
C TRP A 38 -6.05 10.15 -26.08
N LEU A 39 -6.60 11.36 -26.16
CA LEU A 39 -6.42 12.38 -25.14
C LEU A 39 -7.10 12.00 -23.81
N ALA A 40 -8.31 11.44 -23.87
CA ALA A 40 -9.02 10.93 -22.71
C ALA A 40 -8.30 9.74 -22.05
N ALA A 41 -7.81 8.78 -22.82
CA ALA A 41 -7.06 7.63 -22.32
C ALA A 41 -5.74 8.07 -21.65
N THR A 42 -5.03 9.01 -22.28
CA THR A 42 -3.78 9.56 -21.74
C THR A 42 -4.03 10.29 -20.42
N ALA A 43 -5.04 11.16 -20.37
CA ALA A 43 -5.42 11.87 -19.15
C ALA A 43 -5.84 10.89 -18.04
N PHE A 44 -6.62 9.86 -18.37
CA PHE A 44 -7.05 8.83 -17.44
C PHE A 44 -5.87 8.05 -16.85
N MET A 45 -4.89 7.65 -17.66
CA MET A 45 -3.68 6.96 -17.19
C MET A 45 -2.89 7.81 -16.20
N LEU A 46 -2.70 9.11 -16.52
CA LEU A 46 -2.01 10.03 -15.63
C LEU A 46 -2.76 10.21 -14.30
N ILE A 47 -4.08 10.37 -14.34
CA ILE A 47 -4.91 10.48 -13.14
C ILE A 47 -4.80 9.21 -12.29
N ILE A 48 -4.94 8.02 -12.90
CA ILE A 48 -4.81 6.75 -12.17
C ILE A 48 -3.45 6.64 -11.49
N GLN A 49 -2.37 7.09 -12.12
CA GLN A 49 -1.03 6.98 -11.55
C GLN A 49 -0.88 7.76 -10.22
N PHE A 50 -1.64 8.84 -10.04
CA PHE A 50 -1.68 9.60 -8.78
C PHE A 50 -2.76 9.11 -7.80
N VAL A 51 -3.93 8.73 -8.33
CA VAL A 51 -5.09 8.33 -7.51
C VAL A 51 -4.93 6.92 -6.95
N ALA A 52 -4.40 5.97 -7.74
CA ALA A 52 -4.21 4.59 -7.31
C ALA A 52 -3.35 4.46 -6.04
N PRO A 53 -2.15 5.06 -5.93
CA PRO A 53 -1.36 4.93 -4.70
C PRO A 53 -2.00 5.63 -3.51
N THR A 54 -2.75 6.70 -3.75
CA THR A 54 -3.27 7.56 -2.67
C THR A 54 -4.60 7.06 -2.11
N TRP A 55 -5.46 6.48 -2.94
CA TRP A 55 -6.83 6.09 -2.57
C TRP A 55 -7.04 4.57 -2.58
N ILE A 56 -6.44 3.87 -3.56
CA ILE A 56 -6.67 2.42 -3.74
C ILE A 56 -5.78 1.61 -2.78
N MET A 57 -4.50 1.96 -2.65
CA MET A 57 -3.60 1.25 -1.73
C MET A 57 -4.02 1.25 -0.25
N PRO A 58 -4.46 2.37 0.36
CA PRO A 58 -4.82 2.37 1.79
C PRO A 58 -6.09 1.59 2.13
N ILE A 59 -7.00 1.38 1.17
CA ILE A 59 -8.22 0.56 1.39
C ILE A 59 -7.85 -0.91 1.60
N PHE A 60 -6.75 -1.38 0.99
CA PHE A 60 -6.37 -2.79 0.98
C PHE A 60 -5.31 -3.20 2.00
N ASN A 61 -4.74 -2.24 2.72
CA ASN A 61 -3.73 -2.46 3.75
C ASN A 61 -4.20 -1.82 5.06
N LYS A 62 -4.40 -2.65 6.08
CA LYS A 62 -4.67 -2.17 7.44
C LYS A 62 -3.34 -1.84 8.09
N PHE A 63 -3.21 -0.60 8.57
CA PHE A 63 -2.12 -0.17 9.43
C PHE A 63 -2.67 -0.15 10.84
N THR A 64 -2.16 -1.03 11.69
CA THR A 64 -2.53 -1.07 13.11
C THR A 64 -1.41 -0.40 13.91
N ALA A 65 -1.72 0.41 14.91
CA ALA A 65 -0.67 0.92 15.80
C ALA A 65 0.02 -0.27 16.50
N LEU A 66 1.34 -0.22 16.67
CA LEU A 66 2.04 -1.22 17.47
C LEU A 66 1.57 -1.08 18.93
N GLU A 67 1.25 -2.20 19.58
CA GLU A 67 0.87 -2.21 20.99
C GLU A 67 2.03 -1.73 21.88
N ASP A 68 1.68 -1.03 22.95
CA ASP A 68 2.64 -0.60 23.97
C ASP A 68 3.28 -1.83 24.62
N GLY A 69 4.61 -1.81 24.74
CA GLY A 69 5.38 -2.94 25.26
C GLY A 69 6.88 -2.73 25.10
N GLU A 70 7.66 -3.73 25.50
CA GLU A 70 9.14 -3.65 25.53
C GLU A 70 9.74 -3.32 24.15
N LEU A 71 9.17 -3.88 23.08
CA LEU A 71 9.61 -3.59 21.71
C LEU A 71 9.29 -2.15 21.28
N HIS A 72 8.08 -1.67 21.61
CA HIS A 72 7.68 -0.30 21.31
C HIS A 72 8.64 0.69 22.00
N ASP A 73 8.86 0.49 23.30
CA ASP A 73 9.69 1.38 24.11
C ASP A 73 11.16 1.36 23.70
N ALA A 74 11.69 0.19 23.33
CA ALA A 74 13.05 0.07 22.79
C ALA A 74 13.22 0.86 21.48
N ILE A 75 12.25 0.78 20.57
CA ILE A 75 12.28 1.50 19.29
C ILE A 75 12.11 3.01 19.51
N VAL A 76 11.19 3.42 20.39
CA VAL A 76 11.00 4.84 20.74
C VAL A 76 12.25 5.41 21.41
N GLY A 77 12.89 4.65 22.31
CA GLY A 77 14.14 5.03 22.95
C GLY A 77 15.29 5.22 21.95
N TYR A 78 15.44 4.29 21.01
CA TYR A 78 16.46 4.38 19.96
C TYR A 78 16.22 5.55 19.00
N THR A 79 14.96 5.77 18.58
CA THR A 79 14.64 6.90 17.70
C THR A 79 14.87 8.25 18.37
N ARG A 80 14.61 8.37 19.68
CA ARG A 80 14.98 9.56 20.46
C ARG A 80 16.48 9.79 20.52
N SER A 81 17.28 8.75 20.78
CA SER A 81 18.74 8.90 20.84
C SER A 81 19.36 9.24 19.48
N ALA A 82 18.76 8.76 18.40
CA ALA A 82 19.14 9.11 17.02
C ALA A 82 18.57 10.45 16.53
N ASN A 83 17.87 11.21 17.39
CA ASN A 83 17.20 12.47 17.06
C ASN A 83 16.24 12.35 15.86
N PHE A 84 15.58 11.19 15.73
CA PHE A 84 14.63 10.89 14.68
C PHE A 84 13.20 11.20 15.16
N PRO A 85 12.49 12.19 14.56
CA PRO A 85 11.14 12.54 14.98
C PRO A 85 10.15 11.47 14.53
N LEU A 86 9.93 10.48 15.39
CA LEU A 86 8.96 9.41 15.21
C LEU A 86 7.57 9.89 15.66
N GLN A 87 6.63 9.94 14.73
CA GLN A 87 5.24 10.35 15.00
C GLN A 87 4.29 9.15 15.14
N GLY A 88 4.69 7.97 14.66
CA GLY A 88 3.88 6.77 14.82
C GLY A 88 4.61 5.51 14.41
N LEU A 89 4.39 4.45 15.17
CA LEU A 89 4.91 3.11 14.96
C LEU A 89 3.73 2.17 14.68
N PHE A 90 3.74 1.51 13.53
CA PHE A 90 2.62 0.71 13.04
C PHE A 90 3.08 -0.71 12.73
N VAL A 91 2.22 -1.68 13.04
CA VAL A 91 2.33 -3.05 12.54
C VAL A 91 1.49 -3.18 11.28
N VAL A 92 2.12 -3.73 10.25
CA VAL A 92 1.51 -4.10 8.99
C VAL A 92 1.41 -5.61 8.95
N ASP A 93 0.22 -6.11 8.65
CA ASP A 93 -0.08 -7.53 8.42
C ASP A 93 0.63 -8.01 7.14
N GLY A 94 1.91 -8.36 7.28
CA GLY A 94 2.82 -8.77 6.22
C GLY A 94 2.78 -10.27 5.95
N SER A 95 2.47 -11.06 6.99
CA SER A 95 2.33 -12.52 6.96
C SER A 95 1.28 -12.97 5.93
N ARG A 96 0.27 -12.14 5.67
CA ARG A 96 -0.73 -12.39 4.62
C ARG A 96 -0.20 -12.34 3.19
N ARG A 97 0.97 -11.77 2.92
CA ARG A 97 1.56 -11.69 1.56
C ARG A 97 2.92 -12.35 1.44
N SER A 98 3.68 -12.47 2.52
CA SER A 98 4.99 -13.12 2.50
C SER A 98 5.42 -13.54 3.90
N SER A 99 6.13 -14.66 4.00
CA SER A 99 6.81 -15.07 5.23
C SER A 99 8.12 -14.30 5.49
N LYS A 100 8.46 -13.32 4.66
CA LYS A 100 9.66 -12.49 4.82
C LYS A 100 9.41 -11.38 5.82
N ALA A 101 10.32 -11.23 6.78
CA ALA A 101 10.41 -10.07 7.65
C ALA A 101 10.76 -8.82 6.82
N ASN A 102 10.04 -7.72 7.04
CA ASN A 102 10.34 -6.43 6.40
C ASN A 102 9.95 -5.27 7.32
N ALA A 103 10.59 -4.13 7.12
CA ALA A 103 10.29 -2.87 7.79
C ALA A 103 10.52 -1.72 6.82
N PHE A 104 9.71 -0.68 6.90
CA PHE A 104 9.88 0.52 6.09
C PHE A 104 9.56 1.77 6.90
N PHE A 105 10.18 2.89 6.52
CA PHE A 105 9.85 4.20 7.04
C PHE A 105 9.13 5.01 5.96
N THR A 106 8.21 5.87 6.36
CA THR A 106 7.43 6.72 5.46
C THR A 106 7.16 8.08 6.10
N GLY A 107 6.80 9.06 5.29
CA GLY A 107 6.50 10.43 5.72
C GLY A 107 7.63 11.42 5.45
N PHE A 108 7.29 12.70 5.56
CA PHE A 108 8.16 13.82 5.24
C PHE A 108 8.30 14.76 6.44
N GLY A 109 9.50 15.31 6.64
CA GLY A 109 9.78 16.27 7.72
C GLY A 109 9.65 15.68 9.13
N SER A 110 8.78 16.27 9.95
CA SER A 110 8.48 15.85 11.34
C SER A 110 7.47 14.70 11.43
N ASN A 111 6.80 14.36 10.32
CA ASN A 111 5.72 13.37 10.30
C ASN A 111 6.22 12.01 9.84
N LYS A 112 7.37 11.55 10.37
CA LYS A 112 7.95 10.25 9.99
C LYS A 112 7.29 9.12 10.78
N ARG A 113 6.98 8.04 10.07
CA ARG A 113 6.30 6.84 10.58
C ARG A 113 7.13 5.62 10.23
N ILE A 114 7.09 4.61 11.10
CA ILE A 114 7.74 3.31 10.87
C ILE A 114 6.66 2.24 10.77
N GLY A 115 6.70 1.43 9.73
CA GLY A 115 5.87 0.24 9.53
C GLY A 115 6.71 -1.03 9.70
N LEU A 116 6.37 -1.85 10.68
CA LEU A 116 6.99 -3.16 10.94
C LEU A 116 6.05 -4.26 10.45
N TYR A 117 6.57 -5.30 9.82
CA TYR A 117 5.74 -6.45 9.47
C TYR A 117 5.52 -7.32 10.71
N ASP A 118 4.32 -7.85 10.88
CA ASP A 118 3.98 -8.85 11.91
C ASP A 118 4.96 -10.04 11.94
N THR A 119 5.38 -10.54 10.78
CA THR A 119 6.39 -11.60 10.67
C THR A 119 7.74 -11.22 11.28
N LEU A 120 8.11 -9.94 11.22
CA LEU A 120 9.34 -9.43 11.84
C LEU A 120 9.16 -9.30 13.35
N VAL A 121 8.00 -8.85 13.81
CA VAL A 121 7.71 -8.79 15.25
C VAL A 121 7.73 -10.19 15.85
N ASP A 122 7.01 -11.14 15.25
CA ASP A 122 6.88 -12.52 15.75
C ASP A 122 8.19 -13.32 15.75
N ASP A 123 9.04 -13.16 14.73
CA ASP A 123 10.29 -13.91 14.62
C ASP A 123 11.35 -13.39 15.62
N TYR A 124 11.32 -12.09 15.97
CA TYR A 124 12.34 -11.45 16.79
C TYR A 124 11.90 -11.09 18.22
N SER A 125 10.60 -11.16 18.54
CA SER A 125 10.09 -11.05 19.92
C SER A 125 10.18 -12.36 20.72
N GLY A 126 10.81 -13.40 20.16
CA GLY A 126 11.13 -14.65 20.86
C GLY A 126 10.07 -15.76 20.78
N THR A 127 8.94 -15.54 20.10
CA THR A 127 7.82 -16.50 20.07
C THR A 127 8.09 -17.73 19.17
N ARG A 128 9.09 -17.67 18.28
CA ARG A 128 9.36 -18.73 17.28
C ARG A 128 10.79 -19.31 17.25
N GLY A 129 11.62 -19.01 18.25
CA GLY A 129 13.05 -19.36 18.30
C GLY A 129 13.42 -20.87 18.28
N GLY A 130 12.47 -21.80 18.15
CA GLY A 130 12.72 -23.23 18.29
C GLY A 130 12.83 -24.08 17.01
N ARG A 131 12.47 -23.58 15.82
CA ARG A 131 12.17 -24.52 14.68
C ARG A 131 12.87 -24.32 13.35
N ARG A 132 13.86 -23.43 13.22
CA ARG A 132 14.58 -23.23 11.93
C ARG A 132 16.10 -23.34 11.99
N ARG A 133 16.61 -24.29 12.80
CA ARG A 133 17.95 -24.87 12.60
C ARG A 133 17.79 -26.30 12.11
N ARG A 134 17.43 -26.48 10.83
CA ARG A 134 17.58 -27.72 10.01
C ARG A 134 16.80 -27.54 8.71
N ALA A 135 17.47 -27.04 7.69
CA ALA A 135 17.29 -27.36 6.27
C ALA A 135 18.45 -26.71 5.50
#